data_AF-A0A859IHU5-F1
#
_entry.id   AF-A0A859IHU5-F1
#
_cell.length_a   1.000
_cell.length_b   1.000
_cell.length_c   1.000
_cell.angle_alpha   90.00
_cell.angle_beta   90.00
_cell.angle_gamma   90.00
#
_symmetry.space_group_name_H-M   'P 1'
#
loop_
_entity.id
_entity.type
_entity.pdbx_description
1 polymer ?
#
loop_
_entity_poly.entity_id
_entity_poly.type
_entity_poly.pdbx_seq_one_letter_code
_entity_poly.pdbx_strand_id
1 'polypeptide(L)'
;MTEQTTQKKYELLKDDTVEHFGRTLYRIKALITFGLVGAGQLGGYIETEKNLDHSGNAWVYDNALVFGNARVFGNAGVYGNAWVYGNAGVYGNAGVYGNARVFGNAWVYDNALVFGNARVFGNAGVYGNAWVYGNAGVYGNARVYGIARVYGIARVRYFAVISERKMIFWASNVGSENGTLTVFNGKFGLIVTRGCFTGTVDEFLSKSKEVHDDKTHHEYKLLIEVAQSRILN
;
A
#
# COMPACT_ATOMS: atom_id res chain seq x y z
N MET A 1 21.01 38.05 -14.04
CA MET A 1 20.17 37.00 -13.44
C MET A 1 21.10 35.90 -13.00
N THR A 2 21.41 35.82 -11.70
CA THR A 2 22.20 34.71 -11.15
C THR A 2 21.31 33.48 -11.16
N GLU A 3 21.64 32.47 -11.98
CA GLU A 3 21.08 31.14 -11.86
C GLU A 3 21.29 30.67 -10.43
N GLN A 4 20.22 30.61 -9.64
CA GLN A 4 20.26 29.90 -8.37
C GLN A 4 20.37 28.42 -8.71
N THR A 5 21.59 27.91 -8.85
CA THR A 5 21.86 26.46 -8.81
C THR A 5 21.34 25.95 -7.47
N THR A 6 20.15 25.33 -7.50
CA THR A 6 19.57 24.68 -6.34
C THR A 6 20.56 23.59 -5.90
N GLN A 7 21.07 23.70 -4.67
CA GLN A 7 22.02 22.72 -4.13
C GLN A 7 21.38 21.32 -4.17
N LYS A 8 22.05 20.36 -4.82
CA LYS A 8 21.55 18.99 -4.89
C LYS A 8 21.61 18.34 -3.51
N LYS A 9 20.51 17.65 -3.15
CA LYS A 9 20.40 16.88 -1.90
C LYS A 9 21.21 15.58 -1.93
N TYR A 10 21.33 14.96 -3.10
CA TYR A 10 21.98 13.67 -3.30
C TYR A 10 22.52 13.55 -4.72
N GLU A 11 23.38 12.55 -4.95
CA GLU A 11 23.85 12.12 -6.26
C GLU A 11 23.50 10.65 -6.53
N LEU A 12 23.50 10.27 -7.82
CA LEU A 12 23.39 8.88 -8.27
C LEU A 12 24.78 8.30 -8.52
N LEU A 13 25.11 7.18 -7.87
CA LEU A 13 26.38 6.48 -8.07
C LEU A 13 26.32 5.59 -9.32
N LYS A 14 27.11 5.92 -10.34
CA LYS A 14 27.10 5.21 -11.64
C LYS A 14 27.76 3.83 -11.59
N ASP A 15 28.57 3.59 -10.58
CA ASP A 15 29.34 2.38 -10.31
C ASP A 15 28.64 1.43 -9.32
N ASP A 16 27.62 1.89 -8.59
CA ASP A 16 26.76 1.07 -7.74
C ASP A 16 25.33 1.05 -8.29
N THR A 17 25.04 0.01 -9.08
CA THR A 17 23.76 -0.14 -9.78
C THR A 17 23.15 -1.53 -9.56
N VAL A 18 21.83 -1.60 -9.72
CA VAL A 18 21.08 -2.86 -9.76
C VAL A 18 20.19 -2.90 -10.99
N GLU A 19 20.09 -4.08 -11.59
CA GLU A 19 19.15 -4.36 -12.68
C GLU A 19 17.84 -4.91 -12.12
N HIS A 20 16.73 -4.26 -12.43
CA HIS A 20 15.42 -4.65 -11.96
C HIS A 20 14.36 -4.47 -13.05
N PHE A 21 13.71 -5.56 -13.47
CA PHE A 21 12.74 -5.56 -14.57
C PHE A 21 13.26 -4.89 -15.86
N GLY A 22 14.55 -5.10 -16.19
CA GLY A 22 15.19 -4.51 -17.37
C GLY A 22 15.46 -3.00 -17.24
N ARG A 23 15.55 -2.49 -16.01
CA ARG A 23 15.89 -1.10 -15.69
C ARG A 23 17.12 -1.07 -14.81
N THR A 24 18.02 -0.16 -15.12
CA THR A 24 19.17 0.18 -14.27
C THR A 24 18.73 1.20 -13.22
N LEU A 25 18.89 0.85 -11.94
CA LEU A 25 18.69 1.78 -10.83
C LEU A 25 20.05 2.05 -10.18
N TYR A 26 20.22 3.27 -9.70
CA TYR A 26 21.47 3.79 -9.15
C TYR A 26 21.34 3.99 -7.66
N ARG A 27 22.36 3.57 -6.90
CA ARG A 27 22.47 3.86 -5.48
C ARG A 27 22.51 5.37 -5.29
N ILE A 28 21.74 5.88 -4.32
CA ILE A 28 21.79 7.30 -3.96
C ILE A 28 22.79 7.55 -2.83
N LYS A 29 23.49 8.68 -2.89
CA LYS A 29 24.37 9.16 -1.82
C LYS A 29 24.03 10.59 -1.45
N ALA A 30 23.80 10.84 -0.17
CA ALA A 30 23.50 12.17 0.33
C ALA A 30 24.70 13.13 0.15
N LEU A 31 24.45 14.32 -0.39
CA LEU A 31 25.47 15.36 -0.57
C LEU A 31 25.51 16.34 0.61
N ILE A 32 24.39 16.45 1.33
CA ILE A 32 24.22 17.33 2.50
C ILE A 32 23.52 16.55 3.62
N THR A 33 23.58 17.08 4.84
CA THR A 33 22.82 16.56 5.98
C THR A 33 21.42 17.17 5.99
N PHE A 34 20.38 16.35 6.15
CA PHE A 34 18.97 16.77 6.22
C PHE A 34 18.13 15.74 6.98
N GLY A 35 17.16 16.19 7.78
CA GLY A 35 16.35 15.30 8.62
C GLY A 35 17.24 14.38 9.47
N LEU A 36 17.14 13.07 9.23
CA LEU A 36 17.95 12.03 9.88
C LEU A 36 19.10 11.48 9.01
N VAL A 37 19.29 12.04 7.81
CA VAL A 37 20.27 11.59 6.82
C VAL A 37 21.53 12.46 6.92
N GLY A 38 22.68 11.85 7.15
CA GLY A 38 23.97 12.52 7.18
C GLY A 38 24.59 12.69 5.79
N ALA A 39 25.36 13.76 5.58
CA ALA A 39 26.16 13.91 4.37
C ALA A 39 27.08 12.69 4.14
N GLY A 40 27.11 12.19 2.90
CA GLY A 40 27.85 11.00 2.50
C GLY A 40 27.13 9.67 2.75
N GLN A 41 25.98 9.67 3.45
CA GLN A 41 25.20 8.46 3.71
C GLN A 41 24.64 7.87 2.41
N LEU A 42 24.78 6.55 2.25
CA LEU A 42 24.15 5.79 1.17
C LEU A 42 22.68 5.53 1.50
N GLY A 43 21.83 5.63 0.49
CA GLY A 43 20.42 5.24 0.53
C GLY A 43 20.13 3.98 -0.26
N GLY A 44 18.88 3.79 -0.68
CA GLY A 44 18.47 2.76 -1.62
C GLY A 44 18.79 3.11 -3.07
N TYR A 45 18.00 2.56 -3.98
CA TYR A 45 18.23 2.69 -5.42
C TYR A 45 17.05 3.40 -6.10
N ILE A 46 17.37 4.35 -6.98
CA ILE A 46 16.38 5.02 -7.81
C ILE A 46 16.78 4.99 -9.29
N GLU A 47 15.80 5.00 -10.20
CA GLU A 47 16.08 4.97 -11.65
C GLU A 47 16.58 6.34 -12.16
N THR A 48 15.95 7.43 -11.73
CA THR A 48 16.27 8.79 -12.15
C THR A 48 16.07 9.78 -10.99
N GLU A 49 16.64 10.98 -11.10
CA GLU A 49 16.42 12.06 -10.11
C GLU A 49 14.93 12.47 -9.97
N LYS A 50 14.06 12.11 -10.93
CA LYS A 50 12.61 12.36 -10.82
C LYS A 50 11.95 11.51 -9.73
N ASN A 51 12.57 10.39 -9.35
CA ASN A 51 11.99 9.43 -8.42
C ASN A 51 12.06 9.88 -6.96
N LEU A 52 13.02 10.75 -6.62
CA LEU A 52 13.21 11.27 -5.27
C LEU A 52 13.44 12.79 -5.31
N ASP A 53 12.56 13.55 -4.67
CA ASP A 53 12.65 15.01 -4.70
C ASP A 53 13.92 15.52 -4.01
N HIS A 54 14.55 16.56 -4.56
CA HIS A 54 15.69 17.22 -3.93
C HIS A 54 15.28 18.15 -2.79
N SER A 55 13.99 18.52 -2.69
CA SER A 55 13.43 19.27 -1.57
C SER A 55 12.95 18.36 -0.44
N GLY A 56 12.77 18.93 0.76
CA GLY A 56 12.28 18.21 1.93
C GLY A 56 13.19 17.08 2.41
N ASN A 57 12.69 16.30 3.38
CA ASN A 57 13.44 15.24 4.05
C ASN A 57 13.18 13.84 3.50
N ALA A 58 12.46 13.73 2.38
CA ALA A 58 12.17 12.44 1.77
C ALA A 58 13.47 11.69 1.42
N TRP A 59 13.49 10.38 1.70
CA TRP A 59 14.65 9.52 1.46
C TRP A 59 14.28 8.07 1.21
N VAL A 60 15.11 7.40 0.41
CA VAL A 60 15.04 5.97 0.14
C VAL A 60 16.22 5.34 0.87
N TYR A 61 15.95 4.43 1.80
CA TYR A 61 16.93 3.76 2.67
C TYR A 61 17.18 2.32 2.21
N ASP A 62 18.24 1.71 2.75
CA ASP A 62 18.53 0.28 2.65
C ASP A 62 18.59 -0.25 1.20
N ASN A 63 17.80 -1.26 0.85
CA ASN A 63 17.71 -1.86 -0.48
C ASN A 63 16.38 -1.50 -1.18
N ALA A 64 15.71 -0.45 -0.71
CA ALA A 64 14.45 -0.03 -1.30
C ALA A 64 14.66 0.48 -2.73
N LEU A 65 13.68 0.21 -3.59
CA LEU A 65 13.74 0.53 -5.02
C LEU A 65 12.62 1.51 -5.37
N VAL A 66 12.96 2.62 -6.03
CA VAL A 66 11.99 3.57 -6.58
C VAL A 66 12.25 3.82 -8.06
N PHE A 67 11.33 3.40 -8.93
CA PHE A 67 11.57 3.39 -10.38
C PHE A 67 10.29 3.63 -11.21
N GLY A 68 10.44 3.76 -12.52
CA GLY A 68 9.38 4.24 -13.41
C GLY A 68 9.05 5.70 -13.14
N ASN A 69 7.76 6.05 -13.19
CA ASN A 69 7.27 7.41 -12.90
C ASN A 69 6.97 7.63 -11.41
N ALA A 70 7.36 6.71 -10.53
CA ALA A 70 7.06 6.82 -9.11
C ALA A 70 7.82 7.99 -8.48
N ARG A 71 7.22 8.64 -7.49
CA ARG A 71 7.81 9.82 -6.82
C ARG A 71 7.74 9.70 -5.31
N VAL A 72 8.85 9.95 -4.64
CA VAL A 72 8.95 10.09 -3.18
C VAL A 72 9.35 11.53 -2.85
N PHE A 73 8.55 12.22 -2.04
CA PHE A 73 8.75 13.66 -1.75
C PHE A 73 8.18 14.06 -0.37
N GLY A 74 8.37 15.32 0.04
CA GLY A 74 7.99 15.75 1.40
C GLY A 74 8.97 15.22 2.47
N ASN A 75 8.47 14.50 3.47
CA ASN A 75 9.26 13.85 4.53
C ASN A 75 9.13 12.31 4.48
N ALA A 76 8.67 11.75 3.35
CA ALA A 76 8.39 10.33 3.25
C ALA A 76 9.65 9.46 3.29
N GLY A 77 9.54 8.28 3.90
CA GLY A 77 10.63 7.31 3.96
C GLY A 77 10.25 5.98 3.30
N VAL A 78 11.14 5.46 2.47
CA VAL A 78 11.04 4.10 1.90
C VAL A 78 12.21 3.27 2.42
N TYR A 79 11.95 2.11 3.04
CA TYR A 79 12.96 1.33 3.77
C TYR A 79 12.95 -0.16 3.42
N GLY A 80 13.96 -0.90 3.87
CA GLY A 80 14.07 -2.34 3.73
C GLY A 80 14.22 -2.77 2.27
N ASN A 81 13.34 -3.66 1.80
CA ASN A 81 13.27 -4.15 0.42
C ASN A 81 12.00 -3.64 -0.30
N ALA A 82 11.43 -2.52 0.16
CA ALA A 82 10.18 -2.01 -0.37
C ALA A 82 10.36 -1.48 -1.80
N TRP A 83 9.32 -1.64 -2.63
CA TRP A 83 9.32 -1.15 -4.00
C TRP A 83 8.21 -0.13 -4.22
N VAL A 84 8.56 1.01 -4.81
CA VAL A 84 7.61 2.03 -5.26
C VAL A 84 7.81 2.25 -6.76
N TYR A 85 6.81 1.92 -7.57
CA TYR A 85 6.96 1.97 -9.04
C TYR A 85 5.68 2.29 -9.79
N GLY A 86 5.73 2.38 -11.12
CA GLY A 86 4.59 2.85 -11.92
C GLY A 86 4.41 4.36 -11.80
N ASN A 87 3.19 4.86 -11.61
CA ASN A 87 2.89 6.27 -11.33
C ASN A 87 2.59 6.52 -9.84
N ALA A 88 3.14 5.70 -8.95
CA ALA A 88 2.84 5.78 -7.53
C ALA A 88 3.49 7.02 -6.86
N GLY A 89 2.80 7.60 -5.89
CA GLY A 89 3.31 8.72 -5.09
C GLY A 89 3.39 8.37 -3.61
N VAL A 90 4.52 8.66 -2.97
CA VAL A 90 4.68 8.56 -1.51
C VAL A 90 5.14 9.90 -0.96
N TYR A 91 4.35 10.54 -0.10
CA TYR A 91 4.67 11.87 0.41
C TYR A 91 4.15 12.15 1.82
N GLY A 92 4.31 13.38 2.32
CA GLY A 92 4.00 13.71 3.71
C GLY A 92 5.02 13.08 4.65
N ASN A 93 4.59 12.51 5.76
CA ASN A 93 5.40 11.71 6.68
C ASN A 93 5.17 10.19 6.47
N ALA A 94 4.73 9.79 5.28
CA ALA A 94 4.39 8.40 5.01
C ALA A 94 5.63 7.49 5.05
N GLY A 95 5.42 6.26 5.52
CA GLY A 95 6.45 5.22 5.59
C GLY A 95 6.07 4.00 4.77
N VAL A 96 6.97 3.55 3.88
CA VAL A 96 6.83 2.28 3.17
C VAL A 96 8.03 1.40 3.50
N TYR A 97 7.84 0.26 4.15
CA TYR A 97 8.96 -0.54 4.66
C TYR A 97 8.73 -2.06 4.61
N GLY A 98 9.79 -2.85 4.85
CA GLY A 98 9.74 -4.31 4.71
C GLY A 98 9.81 -4.73 3.23
N ASN A 99 8.91 -5.60 2.79
CA ASN A 99 8.77 -6.05 1.40
C ASN A 99 7.53 -5.43 0.71
N ALA A 100 7.04 -4.30 1.25
CA ALA A 100 5.84 -3.65 0.75
C ALA A 100 6.01 -3.18 -0.70
N ARG A 101 4.92 -3.20 -1.47
CA ARG A 101 4.91 -2.74 -2.86
C ARG A 101 3.80 -1.72 -3.08
N VAL A 102 4.17 -0.53 -3.54
CA VAL A 102 3.24 0.54 -3.92
C VAL A 102 3.40 0.81 -5.41
N PHE A 103 2.35 0.59 -6.21
CA PHE A 103 2.46 0.70 -7.66
C PHE A 103 1.17 1.08 -8.39
N GLY A 104 1.20 1.19 -9.72
CA GLY A 104 0.07 1.72 -10.49
C GLY A 104 -0.05 3.24 -10.27
N ASN A 105 -1.25 3.75 -10.03
CA ASN A 105 -1.51 5.15 -9.71
C ASN A 105 -1.78 5.35 -8.21
N ALA A 106 -1.18 4.51 -7.35
CA ALA A 106 -1.46 4.51 -5.93
C ALA A 106 -0.77 5.66 -5.19
N TRP A 107 -1.41 6.20 -4.17
CA TRP A 107 -0.89 7.28 -3.35
C TRP A 107 -0.86 6.91 -1.88
N VAL A 108 0.29 7.11 -1.22
CA VAL A 108 0.48 6.92 0.22
C VAL A 108 0.99 8.21 0.82
N TYR A 109 0.24 8.82 1.76
CA TYR A 109 0.59 10.14 2.28
C TYR A 109 0.12 10.40 3.72
N ASP A 110 0.30 11.63 4.19
CA ASP A 110 0.15 12.04 5.60
C ASP A 110 1.06 11.21 6.52
N ASN A 111 0.53 10.51 7.53
CA ASN A 111 1.30 9.63 8.42
C ASN A 111 1.03 8.14 8.13
N ALA A 112 0.57 7.81 6.92
CA ALA A 112 0.22 6.45 6.56
C ALA A 112 1.45 5.53 6.53
N LEU A 113 1.27 4.29 6.99
CA LEU A 113 2.31 3.27 7.00
C LEU A 113 1.89 2.06 6.16
N VAL A 114 2.74 1.65 5.23
CA VAL A 114 2.56 0.44 4.41
C VAL A 114 3.75 -0.49 4.62
N PHE A 115 3.53 -1.68 5.19
CA PHE A 115 4.64 -2.54 5.58
C PHE A 115 4.37 -4.05 5.52
N GLY A 116 5.39 -4.86 5.83
CA GLY A 116 5.32 -6.31 5.66
C GLY A 116 5.39 -6.69 4.18
N ASN A 117 4.47 -7.53 3.70
CA ASN A 117 4.34 -7.89 2.29
C ASN A 117 3.13 -7.20 1.63
N ALA A 118 2.66 -6.08 2.20
CA ALA A 118 1.48 -5.38 1.75
C ALA A 118 1.63 -4.87 0.31
N ARG A 119 0.52 -4.86 -0.43
CA ARG A 119 0.47 -4.35 -1.80
C ARG A 119 -0.60 -3.27 -1.93
N VAL A 120 -0.20 -2.08 -2.35
CA VAL A 120 -1.12 -0.96 -2.64
C VAL A 120 -1.00 -0.62 -4.13
N PHE A 121 -2.08 -0.75 -4.90
CA PHE A 121 -2.01 -0.55 -6.35
C PHE A 121 -3.31 -0.11 -7.03
N GLY A 122 -3.28 0.15 -8.34
CA GLY A 122 -4.42 0.77 -9.03
C GLY A 122 -4.51 2.26 -8.68
N ASN A 123 -5.70 2.81 -8.52
CA ASN A 123 -5.93 4.20 -8.08
C ASN A 123 -6.18 4.29 -6.56
N ALA A 124 -5.58 3.40 -5.77
CA ALA A 124 -5.81 3.33 -4.33
C ALA A 124 -5.14 4.49 -3.59
N GLY A 125 -5.78 4.97 -2.53
CA GLY A 125 -5.24 5.99 -1.61
C GLY A 125 -5.12 5.45 -0.19
N VAL A 126 -3.95 5.59 0.43
CA VAL A 126 -3.72 5.30 1.84
C VAL A 126 -3.18 6.56 2.52
N TYR A 127 -3.92 7.12 3.47
CA TYR A 127 -3.58 8.43 4.06
C TYR A 127 -4.07 8.61 5.50
N GLY A 128 -3.95 9.80 6.09
CA GLY A 128 -4.15 10.00 7.53
C GLY A 128 -3.16 9.18 8.38
N ASN A 129 -3.67 8.50 9.42
CA ASN A 129 -2.88 7.64 10.31
C ASN A 129 -3.12 6.14 10.00
N ALA A 130 -3.44 5.81 8.74
CA ALA A 130 -3.83 4.47 8.34
C ALA A 130 -2.63 3.52 8.19
N TRP A 131 -2.83 2.27 8.59
CA TRP A 131 -1.81 1.22 8.46
C TRP A 131 -2.28 0.08 7.56
N VAL A 132 -1.45 -0.29 6.58
CA VAL A 132 -1.65 -1.44 5.70
C VAL A 132 -0.46 -2.39 5.83
N TYR A 133 -0.69 -3.61 6.33
CA TYR A 133 0.43 -4.50 6.65
C TYR A 133 0.13 -6.00 6.51
N GLY A 134 1.13 -6.85 6.76
CA GLY A 134 1.02 -8.30 6.53
C GLY A 134 1.01 -8.61 5.03
N ASN A 135 0.14 -9.53 4.60
CA ASN A 135 -0.05 -9.88 3.18
C ASN A 135 -1.28 -9.16 2.57
N ALA A 136 -1.66 -8.00 3.12
CA ALA A 136 -2.85 -7.28 2.70
C ALA A 136 -2.73 -6.68 1.30
N GLY A 137 -3.85 -6.63 0.57
CA GLY A 137 -3.96 -5.95 -0.71
C GLY A 137 -4.99 -4.83 -0.68
N VAL A 138 -4.58 -3.61 -1.01
CA VAL A 138 -5.46 -2.43 -1.19
C VAL A 138 -5.37 -1.96 -2.63
N TYR A 139 -6.45 -2.05 -3.40
CA TYR A 139 -6.38 -1.75 -4.83
C TYR A 139 -7.68 -1.26 -5.49
N GLY A 140 -7.63 -0.94 -6.79
CA GLY A 140 -8.77 -0.30 -7.47
C GLY A 140 -8.89 1.16 -7.07
N ASN A 141 -10.08 1.66 -6.73
CA ASN A 141 -10.31 3.04 -6.28
C ASN A 141 -10.46 3.14 -4.75
N ALA A 142 -9.89 2.17 -4.01
CA ALA A 142 -10.08 2.03 -2.57
C ALA A 142 -9.39 3.17 -1.80
N ARG A 143 -10.02 3.65 -0.73
CA ARG A 143 -9.48 4.67 0.18
C ARG A 143 -9.39 4.12 1.59
N VAL A 144 -8.19 4.11 2.15
CA VAL A 144 -7.92 3.71 3.54
C VAL A 144 -7.31 4.90 4.26
N TYR A 145 -8.01 5.44 5.26
CA TYR A 145 -7.58 6.65 5.95
C TYR A 145 -7.96 6.67 7.43
N GLY A 146 -7.74 7.80 8.12
CA GLY A 146 -8.06 7.92 9.54
C GLY A 146 -7.21 7.00 10.40
N ILE A 147 -7.83 6.25 11.32
CA ILE A 147 -7.14 5.27 12.19
C ILE A 147 -7.42 3.83 11.70
N ALA A 148 -7.59 3.66 10.39
CA ALA A 148 -7.83 2.37 9.77
C ALA A 148 -6.62 1.43 9.87
N ARG A 149 -6.91 0.13 9.97
CA ARG A 149 -5.89 -0.94 9.92
C ARG A 149 -6.36 -2.04 8.98
N VAL A 150 -5.64 -2.28 7.90
CA VAL A 150 -5.88 -3.36 6.94
C VAL A 150 -4.70 -4.32 7.00
N TYR A 151 -4.92 -5.57 7.44
CA TYR A 151 -3.83 -6.50 7.64
C TYR A 151 -4.19 -7.97 7.43
N GLY A 152 -3.21 -8.87 7.62
CA GLY A 152 -3.39 -10.29 7.35
C GLY A 152 -3.43 -10.56 5.85
N ILE A 153 -4.40 -11.35 5.39
CA ILE A 153 -4.62 -11.66 3.95
C ILE A 153 -5.83 -10.86 3.42
N ALA A 154 -6.21 -9.76 4.10
CA ALA A 154 -7.35 -8.94 3.72
C ALA A 154 -7.18 -8.33 2.31
N ARG A 155 -8.28 -8.31 1.55
CA ARG A 155 -8.34 -7.67 0.21
C ARG A 155 -9.38 -6.57 0.22
N VAL A 156 -8.93 -5.32 0.14
CA VAL A 156 -9.77 -4.12 0.06
C VAL A 156 -9.69 -3.58 -1.36
N ARG A 157 -10.82 -3.53 -2.07
CA ARG A 157 -10.82 -3.13 -3.49
C ARG A 157 -12.05 -2.34 -3.91
N TYR A 158 -12.06 -1.90 -5.17
CA TYR A 158 -13.16 -1.14 -5.78
C TYR A 158 -13.35 0.25 -5.13
N PHE A 159 -14.55 0.72 -4.84
CA PHE A 159 -14.79 2.01 -4.16
C PHE A 159 -14.90 1.87 -2.62
N ALA A 160 -14.05 1.03 -2.02
CA ALA A 160 -14.00 0.84 -0.57
C ALA A 160 -13.61 2.14 0.15
N VAL A 161 -14.20 2.40 1.31
CA VAL A 161 -13.91 3.57 2.15
C VAL A 161 -13.73 3.09 3.58
N ILE A 162 -12.47 3.00 4.04
CA ILE A 162 -12.10 2.47 5.36
C ILE A 162 -11.41 3.57 6.16
N SER A 163 -12.13 4.22 7.08
CA SER A 163 -11.57 5.30 7.93
C SER A 163 -11.24 4.87 9.35
N GLU A 164 -11.75 3.71 9.76
CA GLU A 164 -11.67 3.19 11.12
C GLU A 164 -11.40 1.69 11.10
N ARG A 165 -10.86 1.16 12.20
CA ARG A 165 -10.57 -0.27 12.33
C ARG A 165 -11.83 -1.14 12.16
N LYS A 166 -12.97 -0.69 12.69
CA LYS A 166 -14.19 -1.52 12.69
C LYS A 166 -14.83 -1.69 11.31
N MET A 167 -14.46 -0.87 10.33
CA MET A 167 -15.05 -0.87 8.98
C MET A 167 -14.59 -2.04 8.09
N ILE A 168 -13.77 -2.95 8.63
CA ILE A 168 -13.28 -4.13 7.93
C ILE A 168 -13.28 -5.34 8.86
N PHE A 169 -13.70 -6.48 8.32
CA PHE A 169 -13.61 -7.79 8.92
C PHE A 169 -12.99 -8.76 7.92
N TRP A 170 -12.15 -9.67 8.38
CA TRP A 170 -11.71 -10.81 7.57
C TRP A 170 -11.62 -12.07 8.41
N ALA A 171 -11.87 -13.20 7.76
CA ALA A 171 -11.69 -14.54 8.31
C ALA A 171 -10.93 -15.39 7.28
N SER A 172 -9.93 -16.14 7.73
CA SER A 172 -9.12 -17.02 6.88
C SER A 172 -9.39 -18.47 7.23
N ASN A 173 -9.00 -19.39 6.34
CA ASN A 173 -9.33 -20.81 6.45
C ASN A 173 -10.85 -21.05 6.41
N VAL A 174 -11.54 -20.38 5.48
CA VAL A 174 -13.00 -20.42 5.37
C VAL A 174 -13.49 -20.97 4.02
N GLY A 175 -14.56 -21.74 4.08
CA GLY A 175 -15.15 -22.49 2.97
C GLY A 175 -14.23 -23.53 2.35
N SER A 176 -14.66 -24.10 1.23
CA SER A 176 -14.08 -25.35 0.67
C SER A 176 -12.61 -25.28 0.26
N GLU A 177 -12.05 -24.10 0.01
CA GLU A 177 -10.65 -23.94 -0.41
C GLU A 177 -9.79 -23.24 0.66
N ASN A 178 -10.26 -23.17 1.92
CA ASN A 178 -9.54 -22.53 3.03
C ASN A 178 -9.12 -21.09 2.74
N GLY A 179 -9.98 -20.35 2.02
CA GLY A 179 -9.69 -19.01 1.55
C GLY A 179 -9.80 -17.94 2.63
N THR A 180 -9.64 -16.68 2.23
CA THR A 180 -9.92 -15.52 3.08
C THR A 180 -11.17 -14.80 2.58
N LEU A 181 -12.18 -14.72 3.45
CA LEU A 181 -13.33 -13.82 3.30
C LEU A 181 -12.93 -12.45 3.86
N THR A 182 -13.14 -11.38 3.10
CA THR A 182 -13.03 -10.01 3.59
C THR A 182 -14.35 -9.30 3.39
N VAL A 183 -14.91 -8.70 4.45
CA VAL A 183 -16.11 -7.88 4.42
C VAL A 183 -15.72 -6.47 4.85
N PHE A 184 -16.14 -5.45 4.11
CA PHE A 184 -15.77 -4.08 4.42
C PHE A 184 -16.83 -3.07 3.98
N ASN A 185 -16.75 -1.86 4.51
CA ASN A 185 -17.66 -0.78 4.14
C ASN A 185 -17.35 -0.25 2.73
N GLY A 186 -18.28 -0.41 1.80
CA GLY A 186 -18.28 0.23 0.49
C GLY A 186 -19.14 1.48 0.47
N LYS A 187 -19.06 2.25 -0.62
CA LYS A 187 -19.83 3.48 -0.80
C LYS A 187 -21.36 3.31 -0.61
N PHE A 188 -21.90 2.13 -0.93
CA PHE A 188 -23.35 1.85 -0.95
C PHE A 188 -23.76 0.73 0.02
N GLY A 189 -22.89 0.38 0.97
CA GLY A 189 -23.12 -0.73 1.90
C GLY A 189 -21.94 -1.69 1.95
N LEU A 190 -22.14 -2.81 2.65
CA LEU A 190 -21.10 -3.81 2.84
C LEU A 190 -20.75 -4.51 1.52
N ILE A 191 -19.46 -4.62 1.27
CA ILE A 191 -18.89 -5.37 0.15
C ILE A 191 -18.19 -6.60 0.71
N VAL A 192 -18.42 -7.73 0.07
CA VAL A 192 -17.79 -9.02 0.37
C VAL A 192 -16.81 -9.35 -0.73
N THR A 193 -15.62 -9.81 -0.34
CA THR A 193 -14.64 -10.39 -1.26
C THR A 193 -14.23 -11.76 -0.77
N ARG A 194 -14.24 -12.73 -1.69
CA ARG A 194 -13.75 -14.09 -1.45
C ARG A 194 -13.23 -14.62 -2.79
N GLY A 195 -11.94 -14.94 -2.86
CA GLY A 195 -11.35 -15.50 -4.08
C GLY A 195 -11.51 -14.50 -5.24
N CYS A 196 -12.16 -14.93 -6.31
CA CYS A 196 -12.49 -14.06 -7.44
C CYS A 196 -13.77 -13.23 -7.23
N PHE A 197 -14.63 -13.61 -6.28
CA PHE A 197 -15.91 -12.94 -6.03
C PHE A 197 -15.70 -11.55 -5.41
N THR A 198 -16.46 -10.57 -5.89
CA THR A 198 -16.72 -9.31 -5.21
C THR A 198 -18.10 -8.79 -5.54
N GLY A 199 -18.83 -8.40 -4.51
CA GLY A 199 -20.21 -7.96 -4.63
C GLY A 199 -20.77 -7.58 -3.27
N THR A 200 -22.07 -7.33 -3.23
CA THR A 200 -22.81 -7.08 -1.99
C THR A 200 -22.91 -8.35 -1.14
N VAL A 201 -23.39 -8.20 0.09
CA VAL A 201 -23.71 -9.34 0.96
C VAL A 201 -24.75 -10.26 0.33
N ASP A 202 -25.82 -9.71 -0.25
CA ASP A 202 -26.91 -10.48 -0.83
C ASP A 202 -26.47 -11.25 -2.08
N GLU A 203 -25.68 -10.61 -2.94
CA GLU A 203 -25.07 -11.26 -4.11
C GLU A 203 -24.17 -12.41 -3.68
N PHE A 204 -23.34 -12.21 -2.65
CA PHE A 204 -22.45 -13.24 -2.15
C PHE A 204 -23.19 -14.43 -1.55
N LEU A 205 -24.19 -14.16 -0.69
CA LEU A 205 -24.97 -15.22 -0.05
C LEU A 205 -25.78 -16.00 -1.08
N SER A 206 -26.40 -15.32 -2.05
CA SER A 206 -27.09 -15.96 -3.17
C SER A 206 -26.14 -16.86 -3.95
N LYS A 207 -24.97 -16.34 -4.32
CA LYS A 207 -23.99 -17.11 -5.10
C LYS A 207 -23.42 -18.29 -4.32
N SER A 208 -23.16 -18.11 -3.02
CA SER A 208 -22.63 -19.18 -2.17
C SER A 208 -23.61 -20.34 -2.02
N LYS A 209 -24.92 -20.06 -2.01
CA LYS A 209 -25.98 -21.09 -1.96
C LYS A 209 -26.07 -21.90 -3.26
N GLU A 210 -25.78 -21.28 -4.40
CA GLU A 210 -25.76 -21.98 -5.71
C GLU A 210 -24.54 -22.89 -5.87
N VAL A 211 -23.39 -22.48 -5.33
CA VAL A 211 -22.09 -23.07 -5.68
C VAL A 211 -21.56 -24.02 -4.60
N HIS A 212 -21.95 -23.85 -3.34
CA HIS A 212 -21.40 -24.61 -2.21
C HIS A 212 -22.46 -25.45 -1.50
N ASP A 213 -21.98 -26.43 -0.71
CA ASP A 213 -22.84 -27.21 0.17
C ASP A 213 -23.43 -26.37 1.31
N ASP A 214 -24.47 -26.91 1.96
CA ASP A 214 -25.19 -26.22 3.05
C ASP A 214 -24.27 -25.85 4.21
N LYS A 215 -23.27 -26.68 4.51
CA LYS A 215 -22.30 -26.43 5.58
C LYS A 215 -21.46 -25.19 5.29
N THR A 216 -20.89 -25.10 4.09
CA THR A 216 -20.05 -23.98 3.65
C THR A 216 -20.86 -22.71 3.50
N HIS A 217 -22.07 -22.80 2.94
CA HIS A 217 -22.99 -21.67 2.87
C HIS A 217 -23.35 -21.14 4.26
N HIS A 218 -23.63 -22.04 5.21
CA HIS A 218 -23.93 -21.68 6.59
C HIS A 218 -22.74 -21.03 7.30
N GLU A 219 -21.52 -21.54 7.12
CA GLU A 219 -20.28 -20.92 7.61
C GLU A 219 -20.16 -19.46 7.12
N TYR A 220 -20.36 -19.24 5.81
CA TYR A 220 -20.32 -17.90 5.24
C TYR A 220 -21.37 -16.96 5.82
N LYS A 221 -22.59 -17.45 6.04
CA LYS A 221 -23.66 -16.68 6.68
C LYS A 221 -23.26 -16.22 8.08
N LEU A 222 -22.76 -17.13 8.92
CA LEU A 222 -22.32 -16.81 10.29
C LEU A 222 -21.21 -15.75 10.30
N LEU A 223 -20.23 -15.88 9.41
CA LEU A 223 -19.13 -14.90 9.30
C LEU A 223 -19.61 -13.53 8.85
N ILE A 224 -20.62 -13.48 7.98
CA ILE A 224 -21.26 -12.24 7.53
C ILE A 224 -22.04 -11.58 8.67
N GLU A 225 -22.77 -12.35 9.47
CA GLU A 225 -23.46 -11.84 10.65
C GLU A 225 -22.48 -11.21 11.65
N VAL A 226 -21.34 -11.87 11.89
CA VAL A 226 -20.25 -11.30 12.71
C VAL A 226 -19.71 -10.02 12.09
N ALA A 227 -19.50 -9.99 10.76
CA ALA A 227 -19.02 -8.79 10.07
C ALA A 227 -20.00 -7.63 10.17
N GLN A 228 -21.30 -7.87 9.95
CA GLN A 228 -22.36 -6.88 10.09
C GLN A 228 -22.41 -6.32 11.50
N SER A 229 -22.38 -7.19 12.51
CA SER A 229 -22.38 -6.78 13.91
C SER A 229 -21.18 -5.89 14.27
N ARG A 230 -20.00 -6.13 13.69
CA ARG A 230 -18.78 -5.34 13.95
C ARG A 230 -18.72 -4.04 13.18
N ILE A 231 -19.19 -4.03 11.93
CA ILE A 231 -19.03 -2.89 11.02
C ILE A 231 -20.15 -1.87 11.21
N LEU A 232 -21.39 -2.32 11.44
CA LEU A 232 -22.59 -1.47 11.45
C LEU A 232 -22.99 -0.98 12.85
N ASN A 233 -22.47 -1.59 13.91
CA ASN A 233 -22.62 -1.12 15.29
C ASN A 233 -21.40 -0.27 15.72
#